data_AF-A0A4Q1EV17-F1
#
_entry.id   AF-A0A4Q1EV17-F1
#
_cell.length_a   1.000
_cell.length_b   1.000
_cell.length_c   1.000
_cell.angle_alpha   90.00
_cell.angle_beta   90.00
_cell.angle_gamma   90.00
#
_symmetry.space_group_name_H-M   'P 1'
#
loop_
_entity.id
_entity.type
_entity.pdbx_description
1 polymer ?
#
loop_
_entity_poly.entity_id
_entity_poly.type
_entity_poly.pdbx_seq_one_letter_code
_entity_poly.pdbx_strand_id
1 'polypeptide(L)'
;MSLYLQITINLVLCAGLIIVVKEGIKTKLSVIVLLLGEFMLELTDLAGRMMKLNALNTYNYTLSQFFGLIVLTVIYGNYYIQLSREVKWMIYCYAIVTLITNVLYVQDATKVTFYSNIITSIIICSYAASYFMKIIKEGRTDRNMFVVNIIVFLFFSIECLISTTYNFLISNHLNWVAPIWLFRGILLLSLYISFINLGCGVGKIRIR
;
A
#
# COMPACT_ATOMS: atom_id res chain seq x y z
N MET A 1 -3.48 -11.80 -10.68
CA MET A 1 -3.00 -10.62 -11.44
C MET A 1 -2.39 -11.07 -12.76
N SER A 2 -2.62 -10.37 -13.87
CA SER A 2 -2.00 -10.72 -15.16
C SER A 2 -0.46 -10.61 -15.08
N LEU A 3 0.25 -11.57 -15.68
CA LEU A 3 1.72 -11.61 -15.70
C LEU A 3 2.31 -10.35 -16.35
N TYR A 4 1.65 -9.84 -17.41
CA TYR A 4 2.04 -8.60 -18.07
C TYR A 4 2.05 -7.41 -17.10
N LEU A 5 0.96 -7.24 -16.35
CA LEU A 5 0.81 -6.11 -15.41
C LEU A 5 1.84 -6.18 -14.27
N GLN A 6 2.20 -7.38 -13.83
CA GLN A 6 3.20 -7.58 -12.80
C GLN A 6 4.62 -7.26 -13.29
N ILE A 7 4.95 -7.61 -14.53
CA ILE A 7 6.21 -7.19 -15.17
C ILE A 7 6.25 -5.66 -15.27
N THR A 8 5.16 -5.03 -15.71
CA THR A 8 5.07 -3.57 -15.79
C THR A 8 5.29 -2.91 -14.43
N ILE A 9 4.67 -3.43 -13.36
CA ILE A 9 4.85 -2.91 -11.99
C ILE A 9 6.32 -3.00 -11.55
N ASN A 10 6.95 -4.15 -11.74
CA ASN A 10 8.36 -4.33 -11.37
C ASN A 10 9.28 -3.36 -12.13
N LEU A 11 9.04 -3.15 -13.43
CA LEU A 11 9.79 -2.18 -14.22
C LEU A 11 9.59 -0.74 -13.73
N VAL A 12 8.35 -0.36 -13.42
CA VAL A 12 8.02 0.98 -12.92
C VAL A 12 8.63 1.23 -11.54
N LEU A 13 8.57 0.25 -10.64
CA LEU A 13 9.21 0.34 -9.33
C LEU A 13 10.73 0.45 -9.44
N CYS A 14 11.37 -0.34 -10.30
CA CYS A 14 12.81 -0.28 -10.54
C CYS A 14 13.24 1.09 -11.10
N ALA A 15 12.57 1.56 -12.16
CA ALA A 15 12.85 2.87 -12.75
C ALA A 15 12.59 4.01 -11.74
N GLY A 16 11.49 3.92 -10.99
CA GLY A 16 11.12 4.88 -9.95
C GLY A 16 12.16 4.97 -8.84
N LEU A 17 12.65 3.82 -8.34
CA LEU A 17 13.71 3.76 -7.34
C LEU A 17 14.99 4.43 -7.84
N ILE A 18 15.42 4.15 -9.08
CA ILE A 18 16.61 4.78 -9.68
C ILE A 18 16.46 6.31 -9.71
N ILE A 19 15.30 6.80 -10.14
CA ILE A 19 15.01 8.24 -10.21
C ILE A 19 15.04 8.87 -8.81
N VAL A 20 14.31 8.30 -7.85
CA VAL A 20 14.18 8.86 -6.50
C VAL A 20 15.53 8.87 -5.77
N VAL A 21 16.35 7.82 -5.93
CA VAL A 21 17.68 7.74 -5.30
C VAL A 21 18.66 8.75 -5.89
N LYS A 22 18.64 8.97 -7.22
CA LYS A 22 19.50 9.97 -7.89
C LYS A 22 19.29 11.39 -7.38
N GLU A 23 18.09 11.71 -6.93
CA GLU A 23 17.76 13.04 -6.41
C GLU A 23 18.08 13.25 -4.91
N GLY A 24 18.69 12.26 -4.24
CA GLY A 24 19.17 12.36 -2.87
C GLY A 24 18.28 11.68 -1.82
N ILE A 25 18.93 11.02 -0.84
CA ILE A 25 18.31 10.00 0.02
C ILE A 25 17.73 10.58 1.33
N LYS A 26 18.38 11.59 1.93
CA LYS A 26 18.10 12.00 3.33
C LYS A 26 16.65 12.41 3.59
N THR A 27 16.07 13.25 2.73
CA THR A 27 14.68 13.71 2.90
C THR A 27 13.66 12.71 2.37
N LYS A 28 14.06 11.65 1.67
CA LYS A 28 13.15 10.76 0.93
C LYS A 28 13.15 9.34 1.48
N LEU A 29 13.83 9.10 2.60
CA LEU A 29 14.08 7.75 3.16
C LEU A 29 12.79 6.92 3.28
N SER A 30 11.72 7.47 3.85
CA SER A 30 10.47 6.73 4.03
C SER A 30 9.82 6.28 2.71
N VAL A 31 9.93 7.10 1.66
CA VAL A 31 9.41 6.77 0.33
C VAL A 31 10.30 5.75 -0.36
N ILE A 32 11.63 5.88 -0.23
CA ILE A 32 12.58 4.89 -0.75
C ILE A 32 12.37 3.54 -0.09
N VAL A 33 12.18 3.51 1.23
CA VAL A 33 11.87 2.29 1.99
C VAL A 33 10.58 1.66 1.45
N LEU A 34 9.49 2.44 1.29
CA LEU A 34 8.24 1.95 0.71
C LEU A 34 8.47 1.28 -0.66
N LEU A 35 9.08 2.01 -1.59
CA LEU A 35 9.27 1.54 -2.96
C LEU A 35 10.19 0.31 -3.03
N LEU A 36 11.22 0.26 -2.18
CA LEU A 36 12.16 -0.86 -2.13
C LEU A 36 11.50 -2.13 -1.57
N GLY A 37 10.73 -2.00 -0.48
CA GLY A 37 10.02 -3.14 0.11
C GLY A 37 8.97 -3.71 -0.85
N GLU A 38 8.15 -2.84 -1.46
CA GLU A 38 7.16 -3.29 -2.44
C GLU A 38 7.83 -3.87 -3.70
N PHE A 39 8.96 -3.31 -4.13
CA PHE A 39 9.73 -3.90 -5.25
C PHE A 39 10.21 -5.32 -4.94
N MET A 40 10.76 -5.56 -3.74
CA MET A 40 11.21 -6.90 -3.36
C MET A 40 10.06 -7.91 -3.27
N LEU A 41 8.91 -7.48 -2.77
CA LEU A 41 7.71 -8.32 -2.66
C LEU A 41 7.13 -8.66 -4.04
N GLU A 42 6.99 -7.66 -4.91
CA GLU A 42 6.51 -7.85 -6.30
C GLU A 42 7.47 -8.70 -7.14
N LEU A 43 8.78 -8.55 -6.92
CA LEU A 43 9.80 -9.34 -7.60
C LEU A 43 9.77 -10.80 -7.13
N THR A 44 9.55 -11.02 -5.82
CA THR A 44 9.45 -12.37 -5.24
C THR A 44 8.18 -13.07 -5.71
N ASP A 45 7.03 -12.37 -5.82
CA ASP A 45 5.82 -12.95 -6.41
C ASP A 45 6.02 -13.26 -7.91
N LEU A 46 6.69 -12.39 -8.67
CA LEU A 46 7.02 -12.65 -10.08
C LEU A 46 7.93 -13.87 -10.23
N ALA A 47 9.00 -13.96 -9.44
CA ALA A 47 9.91 -15.10 -9.44
C ALA A 47 9.19 -16.41 -9.06
N GLY A 48 8.35 -16.36 -8.01
CA GLY A 48 7.54 -17.50 -7.59
C GLY A 48 6.60 -17.99 -8.69
N ARG A 49 5.94 -17.09 -9.42
CA ARG A 49 5.09 -17.45 -10.56
C ARG A 49 5.86 -18.04 -11.73
N MET A 50 7.03 -17.49 -12.06
CA MET A 50 7.91 -18.04 -13.10
C MET A 50 8.39 -19.45 -12.72
N MET A 51 8.61 -19.71 -11.44
CA MET A 51 9.00 -21.02 -10.90
C MET A 51 7.81 -21.95 -10.56
N LYS A 52 6.56 -21.53 -10.83
CA LYS A 52 5.32 -22.26 -10.50
C LYS A 52 5.17 -22.62 -9.02
N LEU A 53 5.72 -21.79 -8.12
CA LEU A 53 5.65 -21.94 -6.67
C LEU A 53 4.41 -21.20 -6.11
N ASN A 54 3.25 -21.87 -6.08
CA ASN A 54 1.99 -21.26 -5.64
C ASN A 54 1.91 -20.94 -4.13
N ALA A 55 2.83 -21.46 -3.30
CA ALA A 55 2.78 -21.30 -1.84
C ALA A 55 3.34 -19.96 -1.31
N LEU A 56 4.12 -19.22 -2.12
CA LEU A 56 4.80 -17.99 -1.68
C LEU A 56 3.90 -16.75 -1.62
N ASN A 57 2.76 -16.78 -2.32
CA ASN A 57 1.92 -15.60 -2.50
C ASN A 57 1.23 -15.17 -1.18
N THR A 58 0.81 -16.11 -0.32
CA THR A 58 0.11 -15.81 0.94
C THR A 58 1.01 -15.06 1.95
N TYR A 59 2.29 -15.44 2.02
CA TYR A 59 3.26 -14.80 2.90
C TYR A 59 3.66 -13.42 2.38
N ASN A 60 3.92 -13.28 1.08
CA ASN A 60 4.25 -12.00 0.47
C ASN A 60 3.11 -10.99 0.65
N TYR A 61 1.86 -11.44 0.54
CA TYR A 61 0.70 -10.60 0.75
C TYR A 61 0.59 -10.09 2.19
N THR A 62 0.78 -10.97 3.18
CA THR A 62 0.78 -10.60 4.60
C THR A 62 1.93 -9.62 4.93
N LEU A 63 3.12 -9.87 4.37
CA LEU A 63 4.28 -9.00 4.53
C LEU A 63 4.04 -7.62 3.89
N SER A 64 3.44 -7.56 2.70
CA SER A 64 3.07 -6.30 2.04
C SER A 64 2.08 -5.50 2.90
N GLN A 65 1.05 -6.13 3.47
CA GLN A 65 0.11 -5.44 4.36
C GLN A 65 0.78 -4.86 5.60
N PHE A 66 1.61 -5.66 6.28
CA PHE A 66 2.35 -5.23 7.46
C PHE A 66 3.29 -4.07 7.13
N PHE A 67 4.09 -4.24 6.07
CA PHE A 67 5.07 -3.28 5.63
C PHE A 67 4.41 -1.97 5.18
N GLY A 68 3.38 -2.08 4.34
CA GLY A 68 2.58 -0.96 3.86
C GLY A 68 1.98 -0.16 5.01
N LEU A 69 1.38 -0.82 6.01
CA LEU A 69 0.79 -0.12 7.16
C LEU A 69 1.84 0.68 7.96
N ILE A 70 2.99 0.08 8.28
CA ILE A 70 4.05 0.76 9.04
C ILE A 70 4.60 1.93 8.25
N VAL A 71 4.98 1.71 6.99
CA VAL A 71 5.64 2.73 6.19
C VAL A 71 4.68 3.87 5.84
N LEU A 72 3.41 3.57 5.53
CA LEU A 72 2.40 4.61 5.31
C LEU A 72 2.12 5.41 6.58
N THR A 73 2.11 4.77 7.75
CA THR A 73 1.97 5.50 9.03
C THR A 73 3.12 6.49 9.23
N VAL A 74 4.34 6.11 8.85
CA VAL A 74 5.52 7.01 8.88
C VAL A 74 5.39 8.13 7.84
N ILE A 75 5.01 7.82 6.60
CA ILE A 75 4.84 8.82 5.53
C ILE A 75 3.75 9.84 5.91
N TYR A 76 2.58 9.38 6.33
CA TYR A 76 1.51 10.26 6.78
C TYR A 76 1.92 11.10 7.98
N GLY A 77 2.64 10.49 8.94
CA GLY A 77 3.16 11.16 10.12
C GLY A 77 4.21 12.25 9.83
N ASN A 78 4.95 12.14 8.73
CA ASN A 78 6.01 13.07 8.37
C ASN A 78 5.55 14.16 7.39
N TYR A 79 4.65 13.83 6.45
CA TYR A 79 4.30 14.74 5.35
C TYR A 79 2.87 15.29 5.38
N TYR A 80 1.93 14.63 6.04
CA TYR A 80 0.50 14.93 5.91
C TYR A 80 -0.12 15.44 7.22
N ILE A 81 0.00 14.62 8.28
CA ILE A 81 -0.69 14.82 9.55
C ILE A 81 0.25 14.56 10.73
N GLN A 82 0.10 15.35 11.80
CA GLN A 82 0.85 15.14 13.04
C GLN A 82 0.12 14.10 13.90
N LEU A 83 0.44 12.82 13.68
CA LEU A 83 -0.08 11.72 14.48
C LEU A 83 0.54 11.73 15.88
N SER A 84 -0.29 11.59 16.92
CA SER A 84 0.16 11.46 18.30
C SER A 84 1.01 10.19 18.47
N ARG A 85 1.94 10.23 19.43
CA ARG A 85 2.86 9.10 19.69
C ARG A 85 2.10 7.84 20.12
N GLU A 86 1.03 8.02 20.88
CA GLU A 86 0.17 6.92 21.37
C GLU A 86 -0.52 6.18 20.23
N VAL A 87 -1.11 6.93 19.28
CA VAL A 87 -1.79 6.34 18.12
C VAL A 87 -0.79 5.56 17.27
N LYS A 88 0.42 6.12 17.01
CA LYS A 88 1.48 5.41 16.28
C LYS A 88 1.85 4.08 16.94
N TRP A 89 1.99 4.06 18.27
CA TRP A 89 2.27 2.82 19.01
C TRP A 89 1.15 1.80 18.90
N MET A 90 -0.12 2.23 19.01
CA MET A 90 -1.27 1.33 18.83
C MET A 90 -1.26 0.66 17.46
N ILE A 91 -0.96 1.44 16.40
CA ILE A 91 -0.88 0.93 15.03
C ILE A 91 0.28 -0.06 14.87
N TYR A 92 1.46 0.24 15.44
CA TYR A 92 2.61 -0.67 15.36
C TYR A 92 2.36 -1.97 16.13
N CYS A 93 1.77 -1.89 17.33
CA CYS A 93 1.34 -3.07 18.07
C CYS A 93 0.34 -3.90 17.27
N TYR A 94 -0.67 -3.27 16.68
CA TYR A 94 -1.64 -3.94 15.80
C TYR A 94 -0.94 -4.63 14.62
N ALA A 95 -0.03 -3.95 13.94
CA ALA A 95 0.71 -4.52 12.81
C ALA A 95 1.51 -5.77 13.21
N ILE A 96 2.22 -5.71 14.34
CA ILE A 96 3.03 -6.84 14.84
C ILE A 96 2.14 -8.02 15.23
N VAL A 97 1.06 -7.78 15.99
CA VAL A 97 0.12 -8.84 16.37
C VAL A 97 -0.45 -9.51 15.13
N THR A 98 -0.89 -8.70 14.16
CA THR A 98 -1.45 -9.20 12.89
C THR A 98 -0.46 -10.05 12.11
N LEU A 99 0.82 -9.64 12.04
CA LEU A 99 1.87 -10.41 11.38
C LEU A 99 2.09 -11.76 12.08
N ILE A 100 2.22 -11.75 13.40
CA ILE A 100 2.43 -12.97 14.20
C ILE A 100 1.25 -13.92 14.03
N THR A 101 0.01 -13.43 14.13
CA THR A 101 -1.18 -14.27 13.97
C THR A 101 -1.25 -14.88 12.58
N ASN A 102 -1.00 -14.10 11.52
CA ASN A 102 -1.05 -14.63 10.14
C ASN A 102 0.09 -15.63 9.83
N VAL A 103 1.27 -15.48 10.45
CA VAL A 103 2.38 -16.42 10.29
C VAL A 103 2.16 -17.71 11.09
N LEU A 104 1.56 -17.64 12.28
CA LEU A 104 1.35 -18.81 13.14
C LEU A 104 0.09 -19.62 12.80
N TYR A 105 -0.98 -18.99 12.33
CA TYR A 105 -2.28 -19.63 12.06
C TYR A 105 -2.51 -19.92 10.57
N VAL A 106 -1.55 -20.59 9.93
CA VAL A 106 -1.58 -20.94 8.49
C VAL A 106 -2.75 -21.87 8.11
N GLN A 107 -3.41 -22.53 9.07
CA GLN A 107 -4.46 -23.53 8.81
C GLN A 107 -5.85 -22.93 8.47
N ASP A 108 -6.17 -21.71 8.90
CA ASP A 108 -7.42 -20.98 8.58
C ASP A 108 -7.16 -19.69 7.77
N ALA A 109 -6.07 -19.70 6.98
CA ALA A 109 -5.45 -18.52 6.38
C ALA A 109 -6.39 -17.65 5.52
N THR A 110 -7.45 -18.20 4.94
CA THR A 110 -8.38 -17.44 4.09
C THR A 110 -9.38 -16.58 4.86
N LYS A 111 -9.54 -16.75 6.17
CA LYS A 111 -10.43 -15.88 6.96
C LYS A 111 -9.65 -14.78 7.66
N VAL A 112 -8.56 -15.16 8.33
CA VAL A 112 -7.77 -14.24 9.17
C VAL A 112 -7.08 -13.15 8.34
N THR A 113 -6.49 -13.50 7.19
CA THR A 113 -5.81 -12.55 6.29
C THR A 113 -6.76 -11.50 5.68
N PHE A 114 -8.03 -11.85 5.48
CA PHE A 114 -9.03 -10.94 4.90
C PHE A 114 -9.50 -9.91 5.91
N TYR A 115 -9.77 -10.32 7.15
CA TYR A 115 -10.18 -9.38 8.21
C TYR A 115 -9.05 -8.43 8.58
N SER A 116 -7.80 -8.90 8.63
CA SER A 116 -6.66 -8.02 8.84
C SER A 116 -6.48 -7.00 7.73
N ASN A 117 -6.78 -7.37 6.47
CA ASN A 117 -6.70 -6.44 5.36
C ASN A 117 -7.76 -5.33 5.44
N ILE A 118 -8.98 -5.69 5.85
CA ILE A 118 -10.09 -4.75 6.02
C ILE A 118 -9.70 -3.69 7.06
N ILE A 119 -9.24 -4.12 8.24
CA ILE A 119 -8.85 -3.21 9.32
C ILE A 119 -7.67 -2.33 8.89
N THR A 120 -6.64 -2.92 8.27
CA THR A 120 -5.48 -2.18 7.74
C THR A 120 -5.90 -1.10 6.74
N SER A 121 -6.80 -1.46 5.81
CA SER A 121 -7.33 -0.54 4.81
C SER A 121 -8.15 0.59 5.44
N ILE A 122 -8.97 0.29 6.46
CA ILE A 122 -9.74 1.30 7.21
C ILE A 122 -8.80 2.28 7.93
N ILE A 123 -7.74 1.79 8.56
CA ILE A 123 -6.74 2.65 9.24
C ILE A 123 -6.12 3.62 8.24
N ILE A 124 -5.68 3.14 7.08
CA ILE A 124 -5.04 3.98 6.05
C ILE A 124 -6.05 4.97 5.44
N CYS A 125 -7.28 4.53 5.17
CA CYS A 125 -8.35 5.42 4.72
C CYS A 125 -8.65 6.52 5.76
N SER A 126 -8.55 6.21 7.05
CA SER A 126 -8.75 7.18 8.13
C SER A 126 -7.65 8.25 8.14
N TYR A 127 -6.40 7.90 7.80
CA TYR A 127 -5.34 8.90 7.61
C TYR A 127 -5.67 9.84 6.44
N ALA A 128 -6.07 9.27 5.32
CA ALA A 128 -6.39 10.05 4.12
C ALA A 128 -7.61 10.96 4.34
N ALA A 129 -8.64 10.47 5.04
CA ALA A 129 -9.80 11.26 5.46
C ALA A 129 -9.41 12.38 6.42
N SER A 130 -8.52 12.10 7.39
CA SER A 130 -8.01 13.12 8.31
C SER A 130 -7.26 14.23 7.58
N TYR A 131 -6.48 13.87 6.55
CA TYR A 131 -5.80 14.87 5.70
C TYR A 131 -6.79 15.69 4.87
N PHE A 132 -7.84 15.07 4.30
CA PHE A 132 -8.91 15.84 3.62
C PHE A 132 -9.58 16.84 4.57
N MET A 133 -9.86 16.44 5.82
CA MET A 133 -10.41 17.35 6.82
C MET A 133 -9.46 18.51 7.14
N LYS A 134 -8.16 18.24 7.22
CA LYS A 134 -7.13 19.29 7.41
C LYS A 134 -7.14 20.28 6.24
N ILE A 135 -7.20 19.77 5.01
CA ILE A 135 -7.27 20.60 3.79
C ILE A 135 -8.51 21.49 3.80
N ILE A 136 -9.69 20.93 4.11
CA ILE A 136 -10.95 21.68 4.14
C ILE A 136 -10.88 22.81 5.19
N LYS A 137 -10.22 22.57 6.33
CA LYS A 137 -10.05 23.56 7.40
C LYS A 137 -9.05 24.66 7.07
N GLU A 138 -7.90 24.31 6.47
CA GLU A 138 -6.78 25.24 6.28
C GLU A 138 -6.78 25.92 4.90
N GLY A 139 -7.51 25.37 3.91
CA GLY A 139 -7.65 25.93 2.56
C GLY A 139 -6.36 25.95 1.72
N ARG A 140 -5.27 25.34 2.22
CA ARG A 140 -3.96 25.28 1.55
C ARG A 140 -3.64 23.85 1.18
N THR A 141 -3.29 23.63 -0.09
CA THR A 141 -2.96 22.30 -0.61
C THR A 141 -1.76 22.34 -1.52
N ASP A 142 -0.79 21.46 -1.29
CA ASP A 142 0.16 21.09 -2.33
C ASP A 142 -0.52 20.10 -3.28
N ARG A 143 -0.53 20.42 -4.58
CA ARG A 143 -1.19 19.61 -5.61
C ARG A 143 -0.66 18.17 -5.63
N ASN A 144 0.64 17.97 -5.43
CA ASN A 144 1.25 16.65 -5.47
C ASN A 144 0.83 15.80 -4.27
N MET A 145 0.84 16.38 -3.06
CA MET A 145 0.36 15.69 -1.85
C MET A 145 -1.12 15.35 -1.96
N PHE A 146 -1.93 16.26 -2.48
CA PHE A 146 -3.37 16.04 -2.64
C PHE A 146 -3.68 14.89 -3.59
N VAL A 147 -3.02 14.85 -4.76
CA VAL A 147 -3.19 13.76 -5.74
C VAL A 147 -2.78 12.41 -5.15
N VAL A 148 -1.65 12.35 -4.44
CA VAL A 148 -1.20 11.12 -3.76
C VAL A 148 -2.24 10.68 -2.73
N ASN A 149 -2.78 11.59 -1.93
CA ASN A 149 -3.79 11.25 -0.92
C ASN A 149 -5.09 10.71 -1.53
N ILE A 150 -5.53 11.26 -2.67
CA ILE A 150 -6.69 10.74 -3.42
C ILE A 150 -6.43 9.30 -3.85
N ILE A 151 -5.26 9.03 -4.43
CA ILE A 151 -4.92 7.71 -4.96
C ILE A 151 -4.76 6.69 -3.84
N VAL A 152 -4.15 7.07 -2.71
CA VAL A 152 -4.11 6.25 -1.49
C VAL A 152 -5.52 5.93 -1.01
N PHE A 153 -6.38 6.94 -0.84
CA PHE A 153 -7.75 6.73 -0.39
C PHE A 153 -8.54 5.81 -1.33
N LEU A 154 -8.43 6.02 -2.65
CA LEU A 154 -9.11 5.23 -3.66
C LEU A 154 -8.63 3.77 -3.64
N PHE A 155 -7.32 3.55 -3.63
CA PHE A 155 -6.74 2.21 -3.62
C PHE A 155 -7.20 1.42 -2.38
N PHE A 156 -7.02 1.97 -1.17
CA PHE A 156 -7.38 1.24 0.06
C PHE A 156 -8.90 1.12 0.27
N SER A 157 -9.71 2.04 -0.25
CA SER A 157 -11.16 1.88 -0.25
C SER A 157 -11.60 0.70 -1.11
N ILE A 158 -11.00 0.56 -2.30
CA ILE A 158 -11.26 -0.58 -3.18
C ILE A 158 -10.73 -1.89 -2.57
N GLU A 159 -9.55 -1.89 -1.93
CA GLU A 159 -9.04 -3.07 -1.19
C GLU A 159 -10.03 -3.52 -0.11
N CYS A 160 -10.60 -2.58 0.64
CA CYS A 160 -11.60 -2.85 1.67
C CYS A 160 -12.87 -3.47 1.07
N LEU A 161 -13.38 -2.91 -0.03
CA LEU A 161 -14.54 -3.43 -0.75
C LEU A 161 -14.29 -4.84 -1.31
N ILE A 162 -13.13 -5.07 -1.92
CA ILE A 162 -12.76 -6.39 -2.45
C ILE A 162 -12.68 -7.40 -1.30
N SER A 163 -12.05 -7.03 -0.20
CA SER A 163 -11.85 -7.94 0.94
C SER A 163 -13.16 -8.32 1.64
N THR A 164 -14.12 -7.39 1.70
CA THR A 164 -15.46 -7.64 2.26
C THR A 164 -16.35 -8.46 1.32
N THR A 165 -16.22 -8.27 0.02
CA THR A 165 -17.08 -8.93 -0.99
C THR A 165 -16.48 -10.19 -1.60
N TYR A 166 -15.24 -10.56 -1.25
CA TYR A 166 -14.50 -11.65 -1.87
C TYR A 166 -15.26 -12.99 -1.88
N ASN A 167 -15.79 -13.40 -0.73
CA ASN A 167 -16.54 -14.65 -0.60
C ASN A 167 -17.84 -14.64 -1.44
N PHE A 168 -18.48 -13.48 -1.55
CA PHE A 168 -19.68 -13.30 -2.37
C PHE A 168 -19.33 -13.35 -3.87
N LEU A 169 -18.24 -12.69 -4.29
CA LEU A 169 -17.79 -12.65 -5.68
C LEU A 169 -17.40 -14.05 -6.19
N ILE A 170 -16.68 -14.85 -5.39
CA ILE A 170 -16.32 -16.21 -5.80
C ILE A 170 -17.54 -17.11 -5.89
N SER A 171 -18.47 -17.00 -4.94
CA SER A 171 -19.60 -17.93 -4.85
C SER A 171 -20.68 -17.63 -5.90
N ASN A 172 -20.92 -16.35 -6.23
CA ASN A 172 -22.07 -15.95 -7.06
C ASN A 172 -21.68 -15.29 -8.39
N HIS A 173 -20.48 -14.71 -8.51
CA HIS A 173 -20.11 -13.88 -9.66
C HIS A 173 -18.64 -14.07 -10.08
N LEU A 174 -18.22 -15.32 -10.29
CA LEU A 174 -16.83 -15.66 -10.65
C LEU A 174 -16.30 -14.87 -11.87
N ASN A 175 -17.16 -14.57 -12.84
CA ASN A 175 -16.81 -13.78 -14.03
C ASN A 175 -16.37 -12.34 -13.71
N TRP A 176 -16.83 -11.77 -12.60
CA TRP A 176 -16.48 -10.41 -12.15
C TRP A 176 -15.17 -10.35 -11.36
N VAL A 177 -14.66 -11.50 -10.91
CA VAL A 177 -13.40 -11.59 -10.17
C VAL A 177 -12.26 -11.04 -11.05
N ALA A 178 -12.07 -11.59 -12.26
CA ALA A 178 -10.94 -11.18 -13.12
C ALA A 178 -10.90 -9.67 -13.44
N PRO A 179 -12.01 -9.01 -13.85
CA PRO A 179 -12.06 -7.56 -14.03
C PRO A 179 -11.70 -6.77 -12.76
N ILE A 180 -12.23 -7.16 -11.61
CA ILE A 180 -11.96 -6.48 -10.32
C ILE A 180 -10.48 -6.59 -9.96
N TRP A 181 -9.87 -7.77 -10.14
CA TRP A 181 -8.46 -7.98 -9.90
C TRP A 181 -7.55 -7.20 -10.87
N LEU A 182 -7.97 -7.01 -12.12
CA LEU A 182 -7.25 -6.18 -13.08
C LEU A 182 -7.34 -4.70 -12.72
N PHE A 183 -8.54 -4.22 -12.37
CA PHE A 183 -8.76 -2.86 -11.90
C PHE A 183 -7.93 -2.54 -10.65
N ARG A 184 -7.94 -3.44 -9.66
CA ARG A 184 -7.07 -3.39 -8.48
C ARG A 184 -5.60 -3.21 -8.87
N GLY A 185 -5.12 -3.99 -9.85
CA GLY A 185 -3.75 -3.91 -10.32
C GLY A 185 -3.40 -2.58 -10.99
N ILE A 186 -4.33 -1.96 -11.72
CA ILE A 186 -4.15 -0.61 -12.30
C ILE A 186 -4.07 0.44 -11.19
N LEU A 187 -4.92 0.32 -10.16
CA LEU A 187 -4.85 1.22 -9.01
C LEU A 187 -3.53 1.07 -8.23
N LEU A 188 -3.03 -0.16 -8.07
CA LEU A 188 -1.74 -0.42 -7.45
C LEU A 188 -0.59 0.23 -8.24
N LEU A 189 -0.59 0.10 -9.57
CA LEU A 189 0.38 0.78 -10.42
C LEU A 189 0.30 2.31 -10.26
N SER A 190 -0.92 2.84 -10.23
CA SER A 190 -1.17 4.28 -10.02
C SER A 190 -0.66 4.75 -8.66
N LEU A 191 -0.82 3.92 -7.62
CA LEU A 191 -0.30 4.16 -6.27
C LEU A 191 1.23 4.27 -6.27
N TYR A 192 1.93 3.33 -6.92
CA TYR A 192 3.39 3.37 -7.02
C TYR A 192 3.90 4.60 -7.77
N ILE A 193 3.29 4.94 -8.90
CA ILE A 193 3.62 6.16 -9.66
C ILE A 193 3.42 7.41 -8.77
N SER A 194 2.37 7.43 -7.96
CA SER A 194 2.09 8.54 -7.05
C SER A 194 3.17 8.68 -5.99
N PHE A 195 3.63 7.58 -5.39
CA PHE A 195 4.74 7.62 -4.43
C PHE A 195 6.08 7.98 -5.06
N ILE A 196 6.35 7.55 -6.30
CA ILE A 196 7.52 7.99 -7.06
C ILE A 196 7.48 9.51 -7.26
N ASN A 197 6.32 10.04 -7.68
CA ASN A 197 6.11 11.49 -7.83
C ASN A 197 6.26 12.24 -6.51
N LEU A 198 5.74 11.69 -5.40
CA LEU A 198 5.95 12.24 -4.06
C LEU A 198 7.44 12.28 -3.74
N GLY A 199 8.16 11.19 -3.95
CA GLY A 199 9.60 11.11 -3.77
C GLY A 199 10.35 12.19 -4.56
N CYS A 200 9.98 12.42 -5.81
CA CYS A 200 10.58 13.49 -6.62
C CYS A 200 10.22 14.90 -6.10
N GLY A 201 9.00 15.08 -5.59
CA GLY A 201 8.48 16.34 -5.08
C GLY A 201 8.99 16.75 -3.69
N VAL A 202 9.38 15.80 -2.82
CA VAL A 202 9.74 16.06 -1.41
C VAL A 202 10.89 17.06 -1.24
N GLY A 203 11.82 17.15 -2.20
CA GLY A 203 12.90 18.16 -2.15
C GLY A 203 12.43 19.61 -2.42
N LYS A 204 11.26 19.78 -3.03
CA LYS A 204 10.66 21.09 -3.37
C LYS A 204 9.57 21.51 -2.38
N ILE A 205 9.06 20.55 -1.60
CA ILE A 205 8.10 20.79 -0.54
C ILE A 205 8.85 21.50 0.59
N ARG A 206 8.62 22.80 0.76
CA ARG A 206 9.03 23.52 1.96
C ARG A 206 8.25 22.95 3.14
N ILE A 207 8.88 22.04 3.88
CA ILE A 207 8.46 21.71 5.25
C ILE A 207 8.60 23.01 6.03
N ARG A 208 7.47 23.57 6.46
CA ARG A 208 7.41 24.78 7.27
C ARG A 208 6.74 24.44 8.58
#